data_AF-A0A5K0XUY8-F1
#
_entry.id   AF-A0A5K0XUY8-F1
#
_cell.length_a   1.000
_cell.length_b   1.000
_cell.length_c   1.000
_cell.angle_alpha   90.00
_cell.angle_beta   90.00
_cell.angle_gamma   90.00
#
_symmetry.space_group_name_H-M   'P 1'
#
loop_
_entity.id
_entity.type
_entity.pdbx_description
1 polymer ?
#
loop_
_entity_poly.entity_id
_entity_poly.type
_entity_poly.pdbx_seq_one_letter_code
_entity_poly.pdbx_strand_id
1 'polypeptide(L)' 'VSVHPGSVLSLVMSKPPGFRYRSGQYVFLQCPAVSPFE' A
#
# COMPACT_ATOMS: atom_id res chain seq x y z
N VAL A 1 -9.80 -0.35 5.96
CA VAL A 1 -9.01 0.90 5.94
C VAL A 1 -9.24 1.62 7.25
N SER A 2 -8.20 2.20 7.86
CA SER A 2 -8.32 2.98 9.10
C SER A 2 -7.42 4.20 9.05
N VAL A 3 -7.91 5.31 9.60
CA VAL A 3 -7.14 6.55 9.78
C VAL A 3 -6.76 6.66 11.26
N HIS A 4 -5.49 6.89 11.53
CA HIS A 4 -4.93 6.96 12.88
C HIS A 4 -4.47 8.39 13.21
N PRO A 5 -4.34 8.74 14.51
CA PRO A 5 -3.78 10.03 14.94
C PRO A 5 -2.43 10.30 14.27
N GLY A 6 -2.16 11.58 13.97
CA GLY A 6 -0.96 11.97 13.22
C GLY A 6 -1.08 11.83 11.70
N SER A 7 -2.31 11.82 11.17
CA SER A 7 -2.59 11.76 9.72
C SER A 7 -2.02 10.51 9.05
N VAL A 8 -2.04 9.37 9.75
CA VAL A 8 -1.54 8.08 9.25
C VAL A 8 -2.69 7.26 8.68
N LEU A 9 -2.52 6.77 7.44
CA LEU A 9 -3.49 5.91 6.76
C LEU A 9 -2.99 4.47 6.72
N SER A 10 -3.80 3.54 7.24
CA SER A 10 -3.55 2.10 7.19
C SER A 10 -4.43 1.42 6.13
N LEU A 11 -3.79 0.83 5.13
CA LEU A 11 -4.41 0.12 4.01
C LEU A 11 -4.16 -1.38 4.15
N VAL A 12 -5.23 -2.18 4.05
CA VAL A 12 -5.14 -3.64 3.95
C VAL A 12 -5.41 -3.99 2.49
N MET A 13 -4.46 -4.68 1.87
CA MET A 13 -4.52 -5.06 0.46
C MET A 13 -4.44 -6.57 0.32
N SER A 14 -5.08 -7.12 -0.70
CA SER A 14 -4.94 -8.54 -1.03
C SER A 14 -3.54 -8.81 -1.55
N LYS A 15 -2.89 -9.84 -1.00
CA LYS A 15 -1.57 -10.28 -1.45
C LYS A 15 -1.69 -11.01 -2.79
N PRO A 16 -1.04 -10.54 -3.87
CA PRO A 16 -1.08 -11.23 -5.15
C PRO A 16 -0.45 -12.64 -5.07
N PRO A 17 -0.91 -13.60 -5.87
CA PRO A 17 -0.30 -14.92 -5.96
C PRO A 17 1.20 -14.81 -6.29
N GLY A 18 2.04 -15.58 -5.59
CA GLY A 18 3.49 -15.57 -5.81
C GLY A 18 4.24 -14.37 -5.22
N PHE A 19 3.55 -13.36 -4.67
CA PHE A 19 4.20 -12.24 -4.01
C PHE A 19 4.95 -12.70 -2.76
N ARG A 20 6.26 -12.49 -2.69
CA ARG A 20 7.10 -12.84 -1.54
C ARG A 20 7.82 -11.58 -1.07
N TYR A 21 7.80 -11.32 0.23
CA TYR A 21 8.49 -10.18 0.83
C TYR A 21 9.30 -10.65 2.04
N ARG A 22 10.35 -9.90 2.36
CA ARG A 22 11.18 -10.03 3.55
C ARG A 22 11.03 -8.78 4.39
N SER A 23 11.30 -8.89 5.69
CA SER A 23 11.28 -7.76 6.61
C SER A 23 12.22 -6.65 6.12
N GLY A 24 11.73 -5.41 6.13
CA GLY A 24 12.47 -4.23 5.67
C GLY A 24 12.29 -3.88 4.19
N GLN A 25 11.61 -4.70 3.40
CA GLN A 25 11.25 -4.34 2.03
C GLN A 25 10.02 -3.43 1.99
N TYR A 26 9.95 -2.58 0.97
CA TYR A 26 8.80 -1.75 0.65
C TYR A 26 8.36 -1.99 -0.80
N VAL A 27 7.19 -1.47 -1.15
CA VAL A 27 6.62 -1.57 -2.51
C VAL A 27 6.19 -0.18 -2.97
N PHE A 28 6.19 0.01 -4.28
CA PHE A 28 5.50 1.14 -4.90
C PHE A 28 4.06 0.72 -5.22
N LEU A 29 3.13 1.60 -4.91
CA LEU A 29 1.71 1.40 -5.19
C LEU A 29 1.27 2.48 -6.16
N GLN A 30 0.73 2.07 -7.30
CA GLN A 30 0.00 2.98 -8.16
C GLN A 30 -1.45 3.06 -7.69
N CYS A 31 -1.97 4.29 -7.58
CA CYS A 31 -3.37 4.51 -7.26
C CYS A 31 -4.00 5.38 -8.36
N PRO A 32 -4.45 4.77 -9.48
CA PRO A 32 -5.00 5.52 -10.63
C PRO A 32 -6.18 6.42 -10.28
N ALA A 33 -6.91 6.10 -9.21
CA ALA A 33 -8.00 6.93 -8.71
C ALA A 33 -7.53 8.25 -8.07
N VAL A 34 -6.28 8.32 -7.60
CA VAL A 34 -5.67 9.54 -7.06
C VAL A 34 -4.85 10.24 -8.15
N SER A 35 -4.00 9.49 -8.84
CA SER A 35 -3.18 9.99 -9.94
C SER A 35 -2.89 8.86 -10.92
N PRO A 36 -3.19 9.03 -12.22
CA PRO A 36 -2.94 8.00 -13.23
C PRO A 36 -1.46 7.87 -13.65
N PHE A 37 -0.56 8.73 -13.17
CA PHE A 37 0.82 8.85 -13.68
C PHE A 37 1.92 8.54 -12.65
N GLU A 38 1.57 8.14 -11.43
CA GLU A 38 2.51 7.95 -10.31
C GLU A 38 2.93 6.49 -10.10
#